data_AF-A0A4Y9K5Z7-F1
#
_entry.id   AF-A0A4Y9K5Z7-F1
#
_cell.length_a   1.000
_cell.length_b   1.000
_cell.length_c   1.000
_cell.angle_alpha   90.00
_cell.angle_beta   90.00
_cell.angle_gamma   90.00
#
_symmetry.space_group_name_H-M   'P 1'
#
loop_
_entity.id
_entity.type
_entity.pdbx_description
1 polymer ?
#
loop_
_entity_poly.entity_id
_entity_poly.type
_entity_poly.pdbx_seq_one_letter_code
_entity_poly.pdbx_strand_id
1 'polypeptide(L)'
;MALFYSDKRAKKVAQPTALQRFAVQALDYQGLGVAKLNGKTWFIENALPDEVVDADILEEKRQYGRAQAVRFIQKSAKRQDPHCAVYHQCGGCQMRHIPIELQRDTKQSTLFRRLQTLQAEPIVCEPMLAGNAARYRRRAKFSVMWEKGQFVIGFRQAGSHAIIPLQDCDVLEPALAALLPPLQQLFAAWQQKKAVGHIELVRADNGVAILLRHIGALKEADRTHLLAFAERYRLMLFVMTDKDQLEQWYGEPPFYTINSLKLGFSIRDFIQINADLNEKMVAKAQEWLALTPQDRVLDLFCGMGNFTLPLARSAAHIVGVEGVEAMVEQARENAQRNGIGNAAFYQTDLDQPFIDQPWAAQPFNKVLLDPARQGAYFALAHLCRLAPERIVYVSCNPATLVRDSEKLIQHGYRLAKCAMIDMFPHTAHLESISLFVKK
;
A
#
# COMPACT_ATOMS: atom_id res chain seq x y z
N MET A 1 -12.59 -11.20 3.40
CA MET A 1 -12.18 -10.88 2.01
C MET A 1 -12.62 -9.45 1.69
N ALA A 2 -11.84 -8.44 2.11
CA ALA A 2 -12.26 -7.05 2.00
C ALA A 2 -11.83 -6.45 0.65
N LEU A 3 -12.69 -6.64 -0.36
CA LEU A 3 -12.67 -5.85 -1.59
C LEU A 3 -13.12 -4.42 -1.26
N PHE A 4 -12.20 -3.58 -0.77
CA PHE A 4 -12.44 -2.13 -0.70
C PHE A 4 -12.19 -1.49 -2.07
N TYR A 5 -13.01 -1.86 -3.05
CA TYR A 5 -13.29 -1.04 -4.20
C TYR A 5 -14.69 -0.47 -4.00
N SER A 6 -14.80 0.77 -3.53
CA SER A 6 -16.02 1.52 -3.76
C SER A 6 -16.12 1.77 -5.26
N ASP A 7 -17.10 1.13 -5.91
CA ASP A 7 -17.44 1.36 -7.30
C ASP A 7 -17.75 2.85 -7.51
N LYS A 8 -16.78 3.59 -8.04
CA LYS A 8 -17.08 4.88 -8.64
C LYS A 8 -17.74 4.60 -9.98
N ARG A 9 -19.07 4.68 -10.01
CA ARG A 9 -19.87 4.74 -11.25
C ARG A 9 -19.15 5.64 -12.26
N ALA A 10 -18.87 5.10 -13.45
CA ALA A 10 -18.45 5.90 -14.59
C ALA A 10 -19.51 6.99 -14.83
N LYS A 11 -19.13 8.25 -14.61
CA LYS A 11 -20.00 9.40 -14.92
C LYS A 11 -20.00 9.60 -16.43
N LYS A 12 -21.19 9.87 -16.99
CA LYS A 12 -21.37 10.33 -18.36
C LYS A 12 -20.45 11.53 -18.62
N VAL A 13 -19.73 11.51 -19.75
CA VAL A 13 -18.96 12.66 -20.26
C VAL A 13 -19.94 13.82 -20.40
N ALA A 14 -19.76 14.86 -19.57
CA ALA A 14 -20.51 16.10 -19.69
C ALA A 14 -20.09 16.82 -20.98
N GLN A 15 -21.02 17.54 -21.61
CA GLN A 15 -20.72 18.42 -22.74
C GLN A 15 -19.56 19.38 -22.40
N PRO A 16 -18.79 19.86 -23.39
CA PRO A 16 -17.66 20.75 -23.14
C PRO A 16 -18.18 22.01 -22.45
N THR A 17 -17.95 22.10 -21.15
CA THR A 17 -18.15 23.34 -20.42
C THR A 17 -16.99 24.25 -20.82
N ALA A 18 -17.22 25.56 -20.94
CA ALA A 18 -16.12 26.48 -21.20
C ALA A 18 -14.99 26.22 -20.19
N LEU A 19 -13.75 26.07 -20.68
CA LEU A 19 -12.60 25.81 -19.81
C LEU A 19 -12.50 26.90 -18.75
N GLN A 20 -12.35 26.51 -17.50
CA GLN A 20 -12.22 27.45 -16.39
C GLN A 20 -10.74 27.74 -16.15
N ARG A 21 -10.38 29.02 -16.12
CA ARG A 21 -9.02 29.46 -15.78
C ARG A 21 -8.80 29.45 -14.27
N PHE A 22 -7.66 28.92 -13.85
CA PHE A 22 -7.20 28.90 -12.46
C PHE A 22 -5.75 29.39 -12.34
N ALA A 23 -5.49 30.19 -11.31
CA ALA A 23 -4.14 30.47 -10.82
C ALA A 23 -3.87 29.56 -9.61
N VAL A 24 -2.91 28.66 -9.75
CA VAL A 24 -2.63 27.60 -8.78
C VAL A 24 -1.69 28.14 -7.70
N GLN A 25 -2.11 28.04 -6.44
CA GLN A 25 -1.44 28.70 -5.31
C GLN A 25 -0.62 27.74 -4.46
N ALA A 26 -1.06 26.49 -4.37
CA ALA A 26 -0.44 25.49 -3.51
C ALA A 26 -0.64 24.08 -4.07
N LEU A 27 -0.08 23.10 -3.38
CA LEU A 27 -0.23 21.68 -3.66
C LEU A 27 -0.79 21.00 -2.40
N ASP A 28 -1.75 20.09 -2.55
CA ASP A 28 -2.19 19.24 -1.44
C ASP A 28 -1.32 17.96 -1.33
N TYR A 29 -1.49 17.20 -0.25
CA TYR A 29 -0.70 15.96 -0.04
C TYR A 29 -0.97 14.87 -1.11
N GLN A 30 -2.07 14.97 -1.86
CA GLN A 30 -2.42 14.07 -2.95
C GLN A 30 -1.83 14.54 -4.29
N GLY A 31 -1.10 15.65 -4.30
CA GLY A 31 -0.46 16.19 -5.50
C GLY A 31 -1.44 16.92 -6.41
N LEU A 32 -2.56 17.39 -5.85
CA LEU A 32 -3.53 18.21 -6.54
C LEU A 32 -3.18 19.67 -6.35
N GLY A 33 -3.15 20.43 -7.44
CA GLY A 33 -3.01 21.88 -7.39
C GLY A 33 -4.21 22.49 -6.65
N VAL A 34 -3.95 23.44 -5.76
CA VAL A 34 -4.98 24.13 -4.98
C VAL A 34 -5.09 25.56 -5.46
N ALA A 35 -6.28 25.96 -5.88
CA ALA A 35 -6.60 27.34 -6.27
C ALA A 35 -7.83 27.84 -5.52
N LYS A 36 -7.98 29.15 -5.42
CA LYS A 36 -9.22 29.79 -4.98
C LYS A 36 -9.84 30.57 -6.13
N LEU A 37 -11.11 30.33 -6.40
CA LEU A 37 -11.89 31.07 -7.39
C LEU A 37 -13.24 31.42 -6.77
N ASN A 38 -13.57 32.71 -6.72
CA ASN A 38 -14.81 33.24 -6.14
C ASN A 38 -15.05 32.73 -4.70
N GLY A 39 -14.00 32.71 -3.87
CA GLY A 39 -14.06 32.21 -2.48
C GLY A 39 -14.13 30.69 -2.31
N LYS A 40 -14.29 29.93 -3.40
CA LYS A 40 -14.34 28.46 -3.41
C LYS A 40 -12.95 27.85 -3.61
N THR A 41 -12.63 26.79 -2.88
CA THR A 41 -11.38 26.02 -3.04
C THR A 41 -11.53 25.01 -4.18
N TRP A 42 -10.55 24.96 -5.07
CA TRP A 42 -10.51 24.03 -6.20
C TRP A 42 -9.29 23.11 -6.10
N PHE A 43 -9.52 21.82 -6.29
CA PHE A 43 -8.48 20.79 -6.39
C PHE A 43 -8.30 20.40 -7.85
N ILE A 44 -7.12 20.64 -8.39
CA ILE A 44 -6.85 20.62 -9.83
C ILE A 44 -5.83 19.52 -10.12
N GLU A 45 -6.25 18.48 -10.83
CA GLU A 45 -5.38 17.41 -11.31
C GLU A 45 -4.42 17.95 -12.38
N ASN A 46 -3.18 17.44 -12.41
CA ASN A 46 -2.13 17.84 -13.35
C ASN A 46 -1.72 19.33 -13.24
N ALA A 47 -1.70 19.91 -12.04
CA ALA A 47 -1.37 21.31 -11.82
C ALA A 47 -0.39 21.49 -10.65
N LEU A 48 0.61 22.37 -10.82
CA LEU A 48 1.60 22.74 -9.82
C LEU A 48 1.38 24.17 -9.31
N PRO A 49 1.91 24.53 -8.12
CA PRO A 49 2.02 25.92 -7.71
C PRO A 49 2.70 26.80 -8.77
N ASP A 50 2.27 28.05 -8.83
CA ASP A 50 2.74 29.09 -9.77
C ASP A 50 2.31 28.88 -11.23
N GLU A 51 1.42 27.90 -11.48
CA GLU A 51 0.83 27.69 -12.80
C GLU A 51 -0.45 28.50 -13.00
N VAL A 52 -0.66 28.94 -14.23
CA VAL A 52 -1.96 29.42 -14.71
C VAL A 52 -2.44 28.44 -15.76
N VAL A 53 -3.57 27.79 -15.48
CA VAL A 53 -4.10 26.70 -16.31
C VAL A 53 -5.55 26.96 -16.69
N ASP A 54 -5.93 26.53 -17.88
CA ASP A 54 -7.34 26.33 -18.22
C ASP A 54 -7.65 24.84 -18.03
N ALA A 55 -8.73 24.57 -17.29
CA ALA A 55 -9.06 23.24 -16.79
C ALA A 55 -10.50 22.84 -17.08
N ASP A 56 -10.70 21.54 -17.32
CA ASP A 56 -12.02 20.92 -17.39
C ASP A 56 -12.60 20.74 -15.99
N ILE A 57 -13.85 21.14 -15.78
CA ILE A 57 -14.54 20.96 -14.50
C ILE A 57 -15.04 19.51 -14.39
N LEU A 58 -14.52 18.79 -13.39
CA LEU A 58 -14.90 17.39 -13.13
C LEU A 58 -16.07 17.30 -12.15
N GLU A 59 -16.09 18.17 -11.15
CA GLU A 59 -17.12 18.21 -10.12
C GLU A 59 -17.15 19.60 -9.49
N GLU A 60 -18.34 20.14 -9.27
CA GLU A 60 -18.51 21.36 -8.51
C GLU A 60 -19.49 21.13 -7.36
N LYS A 61 -19.03 21.40 -6.13
CA LYS A 61 -19.87 21.39 -4.92
C LYS A 61 -19.93 22.80 -4.32
N ARG A 62 -20.72 22.93 -3.26
CA ARG A 62 -20.89 24.21 -2.53
C ARG A 62 -19.57 24.74 -1.97
N GLN A 63 -18.79 23.89 -1.31
CA GLN A 63 -17.59 24.29 -0.58
C GLN A 63 -16.29 24.09 -1.36
N TYR A 64 -16.29 23.20 -2.36
CA TYR A 64 -15.10 22.91 -3.14
C TYR A 64 -15.46 22.48 -4.57
N GLY A 65 -14.50 22.56 -5.48
CA GLY A 65 -14.60 21.99 -6.82
C GLY A 65 -13.39 21.12 -7.16
N ARG A 66 -13.55 20.29 -8.19
CA ARG A 66 -12.50 19.48 -8.79
C ARG A 66 -12.40 19.79 -10.27
N ALA A 67 -11.17 19.92 -10.76
CA ALA A 67 -10.89 20.17 -12.16
C ALA A 67 -9.66 19.38 -12.61
N GLN A 68 -9.44 19.32 -13.93
CA GLN A 68 -8.25 18.75 -14.53
C GLN A 68 -7.62 19.76 -15.48
N ALA A 69 -6.35 20.12 -15.25
CA ALA A 69 -5.63 21.03 -16.13
C ALA A 69 -5.40 20.38 -17.51
N VAL A 70 -5.87 21.05 -18.57
CA VAL A 70 -5.75 20.59 -19.96
C VAL A 70 -4.93 21.56 -20.82
N ARG A 71 -4.86 22.84 -20.45
CA ARG A 71 -4.03 23.85 -21.14
C ARG A 71 -3.24 24.68 -20.13
N PHE A 72 -1.95 24.88 -20.40
CA PHE A 72 -1.04 25.65 -19.56
C PHE A 72 -0.79 27.02 -20.19
N ILE A 73 -1.27 28.08 -19.55
CA ILE A 73 -0.98 29.47 -19.92
C ILE A 73 0.38 29.90 -19.36
N GLN A 74 0.68 29.45 -18.14
CA GLN A 74 1.98 29.59 -17.50
C GLN A 74 2.33 28.27 -16.82
N LYS A 75 3.49 27.70 -17.16
CA LYS A 75 4.04 26.48 -16.53
C LYS A 75 4.97 26.85 -15.38
N SER A 76 4.99 26.03 -14.33
CA SER A 76 5.92 26.17 -13.22
C SER A 76 7.31 25.76 -13.69
N ALA A 77 8.35 26.49 -13.28
CA ALA A 77 9.74 26.11 -13.53
C ALA A 77 10.12 24.77 -12.86
N LYS A 78 9.33 24.32 -11.88
CA LYS A 78 9.51 23.04 -11.19
C LYS A 78 8.83 21.87 -11.92
N ARG A 79 7.97 22.10 -12.91
CA ARG A 79 7.26 21.02 -13.60
C ARG A 79 8.25 20.08 -14.30
N GLN A 80 8.03 18.79 -14.14
CA GLN A 80 8.78 17.75 -14.83
C GLN A 80 7.95 17.15 -15.96
N ASP A 81 8.63 16.77 -17.04
CA ASP A 81 8.04 15.95 -18.09
C ASP A 81 8.08 14.47 -17.65
N PRO A 82 6.92 13.80 -17.52
CA PRO A 82 6.87 12.41 -17.06
C PRO A 82 7.56 11.46 -18.05
N HIS A 83 8.58 10.73 -17.62
CA HIS A 83 9.28 9.74 -18.47
C HIS A 83 8.42 8.55 -18.90
N CYS A 84 7.32 8.28 -18.18
CA CYS A 84 6.42 7.17 -18.50
C CYS A 84 5.46 7.58 -19.62
N ALA A 85 5.60 6.95 -20.80
CA ALA A 85 4.82 7.28 -22.00
C ALA A 85 3.29 7.19 -21.81
N VAL A 86 2.83 6.39 -20.86
CA VAL A 86 1.40 6.19 -20.57
C VAL A 86 0.91 6.95 -19.33
N TYR A 87 1.74 7.83 -18.75
CA TYR A 87 1.46 8.51 -17.49
C TYR A 87 0.11 9.25 -17.47
N HIS A 88 -0.23 9.96 -18.55
CA HIS A 88 -1.45 10.76 -18.61
C HIS A 88 -2.74 9.92 -18.67
N GLN A 89 -2.63 8.61 -18.87
CA GLN A 89 -3.78 7.71 -19.01
C GLN A 89 -3.83 6.66 -17.88
N CYS A 90 -2.67 6.14 -17.48
CA CYS A 90 -2.53 5.10 -16.48
C CYS A 90 -2.96 5.59 -15.09
N GLY A 91 -3.84 4.85 -14.41
CA GLY A 91 -4.28 5.18 -13.05
C GLY A 91 -3.24 4.89 -11.95
N GLY A 92 -2.04 4.42 -12.30
CA GLY A 92 -1.03 3.95 -11.33
C GLY A 92 -0.25 5.05 -10.62
N CYS A 93 0.17 6.10 -11.33
CA CYS A 93 0.95 7.22 -10.80
C CYS A 93 0.17 8.53 -10.98
N GLN A 94 0.24 9.45 -10.00
CA GLN A 94 -0.49 10.73 -10.04
C GLN A 94 0.44 11.95 -10.01
N MET A 95 1.72 11.78 -9.66
CA MET A 95 2.63 12.88 -9.34
C MET A 95 3.90 12.93 -10.18
N ARG A 96 4.03 12.17 -11.28
CA ARG A 96 5.29 12.17 -12.07
C ARG A 96 5.65 13.50 -12.72
N HIS A 97 4.68 14.40 -12.83
CA HIS A 97 4.88 15.78 -13.29
C HIS A 97 5.43 16.73 -12.20
N ILE A 98 5.54 16.24 -10.95
CA ILE A 98 6.00 16.97 -9.77
C ILE A 98 7.38 16.41 -9.38
N PRO A 99 8.40 17.24 -9.11
CA PRO A 99 9.68 16.78 -8.60
C PRO A 99 9.52 15.94 -7.34
N ILE A 100 10.29 14.86 -7.24
CA ILE A 100 10.14 13.89 -6.13
C ILE A 100 10.28 14.56 -4.75
N GLU A 101 11.22 15.48 -4.58
CA GLU A 101 11.39 16.21 -3.32
C GLU A 101 10.19 17.09 -2.99
N LEU A 102 9.58 17.74 -3.99
CA LEU A 102 8.35 18.53 -3.77
C LEU A 102 7.17 17.63 -3.38
N GLN A 103 7.07 16.41 -3.91
CA GLN A 103 6.05 15.44 -3.47
C GLN A 103 6.24 15.09 -1.99
N ARG A 104 7.48 14.77 -1.62
CA ARG A 104 7.88 14.36 -0.26
C ARG A 104 7.63 15.47 0.76
N ASP A 105 8.13 16.67 0.48
CA ASP A 105 7.98 17.84 1.35
C ASP A 105 6.52 18.20 1.58
N THR A 106 5.71 18.16 0.51
CA THR A 106 4.28 18.49 0.59
C THR A 106 3.52 17.48 1.45
N LYS A 107 3.79 16.17 1.26
CA LYS A 107 3.18 15.11 2.07
C LYS A 107 3.59 15.21 3.53
N GLN A 108 4.90 15.33 3.79
CA GLN A 108 5.46 15.33 5.15
C GLN A 108 4.98 16.55 5.93
N SER A 109 5.08 17.75 5.35
CA SER A 109 4.62 18.98 6.00
C SER A 109 3.10 18.98 6.27
N THR A 110 2.31 18.41 5.35
CA THR A 110 0.86 18.27 5.56
C THR A 110 0.53 17.31 6.70
N LEU A 111 1.22 16.15 6.76
CA LEU A 111 1.05 15.18 7.84
C LEU A 111 1.36 15.81 9.20
N PHE A 112 2.55 16.40 9.33
CA PHE A 112 3.01 16.97 10.60
C PHE A 112 2.13 18.13 11.06
N ARG A 113 1.72 19.02 10.16
CA ARG A 113 0.80 20.12 10.50
C ARG A 113 -0.53 19.59 11.03
N ARG A 114 -1.11 18.56 10.41
CA ARG A 114 -2.39 17.97 10.85
C ARG A 114 -2.28 17.24 12.18
N LEU A 115 -1.16 16.58 12.46
CA LEU A 115 -0.97 15.90 13.74
C LEU A 115 -0.68 16.89 14.88
N GLN A 116 0.08 17.96 14.60
CA GLN A 116 0.40 18.96 15.62
C GLN A 116 -0.83 19.73 16.12
N THR A 117 -1.91 19.81 15.35
CA THR A 117 -3.16 20.43 15.84
C THR A 117 -3.89 19.61 16.91
N LEU A 118 -3.48 18.37 17.15
CA LEU A 118 -4.16 17.45 18.08
C LEU A 118 -3.73 17.62 19.54
N GLN A 119 -2.59 18.28 19.78
CA GLN A 119 -2.02 18.45 21.12
C GLN A 119 -1.17 19.72 21.18
N ALA A 120 -1.04 20.28 22.39
CA ALA A 120 -0.19 21.45 22.61
C ALA A 120 1.30 21.06 22.67
N GLU A 121 1.60 19.87 23.21
CA GLU A 121 2.97 19.38 23.31
C GLU A 121 3.58 19.15 21.91
N PRO A 122 4.83 19.58 21.68
CA PRO A 122 5.46 19.44 20.37
C PRO A 122 5.70 17.97 20.03
N ILE A 123 5.39 17.60 18.79
CA ILE A 123 5.69 16.28 18.22
C ILE A 123 7.11 16.33 17.63
N VAL A 124 7.96 15.37 17.99
CA VAL A 124 9.26 15.22 17.32
C VAL A 124 9.03 14.69 15.92
N CYS A 125 9.21 15.56 14.93
CA CYS A 125 9.10 15.26 13.52
C CYS A 125 10.41 14.67 13.02
N GLU A 126 10.45 13.35 12.86
CA GLU A 126 11.65 12.60 12.50
C GLU A 126 11.89 12.63 10.97
N PRO A 127 13.14 12.41 10.52
CA PRO A 127 13.45 12.31 9.10
C PRO A 127 12.56 11.27 8.41
N MET A 128 12.13 11.59 7.19
CA MET A 128 11.31 10.70 6.38
C MET A 128 12.09 9.43 6.01
N LEU A 129 11.42 8.29 6.09
CA LEU A 129 11.93 7.04 5.55
C LEU A 129 11.73 7.04 4.03
N ALA A 130 12.82 7.30 3.31
CA ALA A 130 12.85 7.40 1.85
C ALA A 130 13.79 6.36 1.22
N GLY A 131 13.45 5.97 -0.01
CA GLY A 131 14.21 5.06 -0.84
C GLY A 131 14.20 5.52 -2.30
N ASN A 132 14.53 4.61 -3.21
CA ASN A 132 14.46 4.88 -4.65
C ASN A 132 13.00 5.16 -5.08
N ALA A 133 12.80 6.20 -5.90
CA ALA A 133 11.50 6.53 -6.46
C ALA A 133 11.12 5.66 -7.67
N ALA A 134 12.11 5.01 -8.29
CA ALA A 134 11.96 4.06 -9.37
C ALA A 134 12.25 2.64 -8.89
N ARG A 135 11.75 1.66 -9.64
CA ARG A 135 12.04 0.22 -9.54
C ARG A 135 11.85 -0.37 -8.13
N TYR A 136 10.98 0.21 -7.31
CA TYR A 136 10.78 -0.17 -5.91
C TYR A 136 9.64 -1.20 -5.72
N ARG A 137 8.72 -1.29 -6.68
CA ARG A 137 7.46 -2.02 -6.53
C ARG A 137 7.68 -3.50 -6.81
N ARG A 138 7.75 -4.28 -5.74
CA ARG A 138 7.96 -5.74 -5.77
C ARG A 138 6.70 -6.57 -5.96
N ARG A 139 5.52 -5.94 -6.10
CA ARG A 139 4.26 -6.63 -6.37
C ARG A 139 3.36 -5.83 -7.29
N ALA A 140 2.75 -6.50 -8.26
CA ALA A 140 1.80 -5.91 -9.18
C ALA A 140 0.67 -6.88 -9.52
N LYS A 141 -0.55 -6.35 -9.58
CA LYS A 141 -1.72 -7.03 -10.11
C LYS A 141 -2.11 -6.36 -11.42
N PHE A 142 -1.98 -7.10 -12.50
CA PHE A 142 -2.29 -6.65 -13.85
C PHE A 142 -3.72 -7.03 -14.20
N SER A 143 -4.46 -6.06 -14.72
CA SER A 143 -5.70 -6.33 -15.43
C SER A 143 -5.35 -6.84 -16.83
N VAL A 144 -6.18 -7.75 -17.32
CA VAL A 144 -6.03 -8.32 -18.66
C VAL A 144 -7.33 -8.15 -19.44
N MET A 145 -7.23 -7.98 -20.74
CA MET A 145 -8.37 -8.04 -21.64
C MET A 145 -7.96 -8.51 -23.02
N TRP A 146 -8.96 -8.89 -23.82
CA TRP A 146 -8.80 -9.15 -25.23
C TRP A 146 -9.49 -8.06 -26.04
N GLU A 147 -8.73 -7.32 -26.82
CA GLU A 147 -9.25 -6.24 -27.68
C GLU A 147 -8.78 -6.45 -29.12
N LYS A 148 -9.70 -6.44 -30.08
CA LYS A 148 -9.43 -6.62 -31.52
C LYS A 148 -8.51 -7.81 -31.83
N GLY A 149 -8.68 -8.92 -31.10
CA GLY A 149 -7.90 -10.15 -31.27
C GLY A 149 -6.53 -10.17 -30.58
N GLN A 150 -6.11 -9.08 -29.94
CA GLN A 150 -4.86 -8.97 -29.18
C GLN A 150 -5.10 -9.10 -27.68
N PHE A 151 -4.16 -9.76 -26.99
CA PHE A 151 -4.13 -9.79 -25.53
C PHE A 151 -3.48 -8.51 -25.01
N VAL A 152 -4.18 -7.81 -24.13
CA VAL A 152 -3.71 -6.59 -23.47
C VAL A 152 -3.52 -6.90 -22.00
N ILE A 153 -2.30 -6.65 -21.51
CA ILE A 153 -1.95 -6.69 -20.09
C ILE A 153 -1.54 -5.29 -19.66
N GLY A 154 -2.04 -4.86 -18.49
CA GLY A 154 -1.58 -3.62 -17.90
C GLY A 154 -2.43 -3.14 -16.73
N PHE A 155 -2.52 -1.82 -16.57
CA PHE A 155 -3.30 -1.18 -15.51
C PHE A 155 -4.55 -0.51 -16.06
N ARG A 156 -5.53 -0.29 -15.18
CA ARG A 156 -6.72 0.47 -15.53
C ARG A 156 -6.38 1.94 -15.73
N GLN A 157 -7.07 2.57 -16.67
CA GLN A 157 -7.07 4.01 -16.82
C GLN A 157 -7.64 4.70 -15.58
N ALA A 158 -7.19 5.93 -15.32
CA ALA A 158 -7.73 6.73 -14.23
C ALA A 158 -9.26 6.92 -14.40
N GLY A 159 -10.04 6.48 -13.41
CA GLY A 159 -11.51 6.63 -13.43
C GLY A 159 -12.25 5.76 -14.46
N SER A 160 -11.60 4.77 -15.07
CA SER A 160 -12.19 3.94 -16.14
C SER A 160 -11.86 2.46 -15.97
N HIS A 161 -12.68 1.59 -16.58
CA HIS A 161 -12.41 0.15 -16.66
C HIS A 161 -11.50 -0.23 -17.84
N ALA A 162 -11.23 0.72 -18.75
CA ALA A 162 -10.32 0.52 -19.87
C ALA A 162 -8.89 0.20 -19.38
N ILE A 163 -8.20 -0.68 -20.09
CA ILE A 163 -6.85 -1.12 -19.73
C ILE A 163 -5.86 -0.43 -20.66
N ILE A 164 -4.79 0.09 -20.06
CA ILE A 164 -3.64 0.60 -20.79
C ILE A 164 -2.63 -0.54 -21.00
N PRO A 165 -2.31 -0.89 -22.25
CA PRO A 165 -1.24 -1.84 -22.53
C PRO A 165 0.08 -1.34 -21.95
N LEU A 166 0.79 -2.20 -21.22
CA LEU A 166 2.11 -1.91 -20.67
C LEU A 166 3.19 -2.75 -21.33
N GLN A 167 4.23 -2.08 -21.80
CA GLN A 167 5.48 -2.72 -22.28
C GLN A 167 6.58 -2.66 -21.22
N ASP A 168 6.62 -1.58 -20.44
CA ASP A 168 7.47 -1.38 -19.26
C ASP A 168 6.71 -0.51 -18.25
N CYS A 169 7.19 -0.48 -17.01
CA CYS A 169 6.71 0.38 -15.94
C CYS A 169 7.85 0.69 -14.96
N ASP A 170 8.34 1.94 -14.95
CA ASP A 170 9.57 2.27 -14.19
C ASP A 170 9.44 2.17 -12.68
N VAL A 171 8.24 2.05 -12.12
CA VAL A 171 8.10 1.78 -10.68
C VAL A 171 8.24 0.30 -10.34
N LEU A 172 8.03 -0.61 -11.29
CA LEU A 172 8.15 -2.05 -11.06
C LEU A 172 9.61 -2.47 -10.94
N GLU A 173 9.88 -3.38 -10.02
CA GLU A 173 11.12 -4.14 -9.97
C GLU A 173 11.51 -4.66 -11.38
N PRO A 174 12.78 -4.56 -11.82
CA PRO A 174 13.17 -4.88 -13.18
C PRO A 174 12.80 -6.31 -13.61
N ALA A 175 12.91 -7.26 -12.69
CA ALA A 175 12.53 -8.66 -12.91
C ALA A 175 11.03 -8.83 -13.23
N LEU A 176 10.16 -7.99 -12.68
CA LEU A 176 8.73 -8.01 -12.98
C LEU A 176 8.42 -7.30 -14.30
N ALA A 177 9.04 -6.14 -14.52
CA ALA A 177 8.87 -5.38 -15.75
C ALA A 177 9.29 -6.18 -17.00
N ALA A 178 10.41 -6.92 -16.91
CA ALA A 178 10.94 -7.74 -17.98
C ALA A 178 9.99 -8.89 -18.41
N LEU A 179 9.02 -9.27 -17.57
CA LEU A 179 8.03 -10.30 -17.90
C LEU A 179 6.84 -9.78 -18.69
N LEU A 180 6.65 -8.46 -18.82
CA LEU A 180 5.50 -7.91 -19.53
C LEU A 180 5.45 -8.33 -21.02
N PRO A 181 6.52 -8.16 -21.83
CA PRO A 181 6.48 -8.62 -23.22
C PRO A 181 6.37 -10.14 -23.38
N PRO A 182 7.10 -10.99 -22.63
CA PRO A 182 6.90 -12.44 -22.66
C PRO A 182 5.49 -12.90 -22.30
N LEU A 183 4.83 -12.25 -21.34
CA LEU A 183 3.45 -12.57 -20.99
C LEU A 183 2.51 -12.25 -22.15
N GLN A 184 2.69 -11.11 -22.83
CA GLN A 184 1.89 -10.80 -24.03
C GLN A 184 2.03 -11.89 -25.09
N GLN A 185 3.25 -12.39 -25.31
CA GLN A 185 3.52 -13.46 -26.27
C GLN A 185 2.88 -14.80 -25.86
N LEU A 186 3.01 -15.20 -24.58
CA LEU A 186 2.39 -16.41 -24.05
C LEU A 186 0.88 -16.39 -24.31
N PHE A 187 0.23 -15.28 -23.96
CA PHE A 187 -1.21 -15.19 -24.07
C PHE A 187 -1.70 -15.00 -25.51
N ALA A 188 -0.86 -14.57 -26.46
CA ALA A 188 -1.25 -14.45 -27.87
C ALA A 188 -1.73 -15.80 -28.46
N ALA A 189 -1.12 -16.91 -28.03
CA ALA A 189 -1.46 -18.28 -28.44
C ALA A 189 -2.51 -18.96 -27.53
N TRP A 190 -3.04 -18.26 -26.52
CA TRP A 190 -3.95 -18.83 -25.52
C TRP A 190 -5.31 -19.19 -26.13
N GLN A 191 -5.80 -20.40 -25.86
CA GLN A 191 -7.07 -20.86 -26.41
C GLN A 191 -8.27 -20.30 -25.63
N GLN A 192 -8.21 -20.33 -24.30
CA GLN A 192 -9.33 -19.89 -23.44
C GLN A 192 -9.29 -18.40 -23.11
N LYS A 193 -9.28 -17.56 -24.16
CA LYS A 193 -9.07 -16.11 -24.08
C LYS A 193 -9.94 -15.40 -23.03
N LYS A 194 -11.24 -15.68 -23.03
CA LYS A 194 -12.23 -15.05 -22.12
C LYS A 194 -12.15 -15.53 -20.67
N ALA A 195 -11.42 -16.61 -20.40
CA ALA A 195 -11.32 -17.18 -19.07
C ALA A 195 -10.17 -16.57 -18.25
N VAL A 196 -9.27 -15.81 -18.85
CA VAL A 196 -8.19 -15.14 -18.10
C VAL A 196 -8.77 -13.97 -17.31
N GLY A 197 -8.70 -14.03 -15.98
CA GLY A 197 -9.24 -13.00 -15.09
C GLY A 197 -8.22 -11.90 -14.80
N HIS A 198 -7.06 -12.26 -14.23
CA HIS A 198 -5.98 -11.33 -13.93
C HIS A 198 -4.66 -12.07 -13.71
N ILE A 199 -3.56 -11.34 -13.76
CA ILE A 199 -2.22 -11.86 -13.48
C ILE A 199 -1.62 -11.08 -12.33
N GLU A 200 -1.03 -11.75 -11.35
CA GLU A 200 -0.24 -11.09 -10.29
C GLU A 200 1.21 -11.53 -10.39
N LEU A 201 2.13 -10.58 -10.25
CA LEU A 201 3.56 -10.84 -10.16
C LEU A 201 4.09 -10.33 -8.82
N VAL A 202 4.94 -11.13 -8.19
CA VAL A 202 5.60 -10.80 -6.93
C VAL A 202 7.08 -11.12 -7.04
N ARG A 203 7.93 -10.14 -6.79
CA ARG A 203 9.36 -10.33 -6.60
C ARG A 203 9.61 -10.74 -5.15
N ALA A 204 10.01 -12.01 -4.98
CA ALA A 204 10.49 -12.59 -3.73
C ALA A 204 12.02 -12.66 -3.75
N ASP A 205 12.65 -12.98 -2.62
CA ASP A 205 14.12 -13.07 -2.56
C ASP A 205 14.63 -14.28 -3.35
N ASN A 206 13.87 -15.37 -3.36
CA ASN A 206 14.21 -16.60 -4.09
C ASN A 206 13.74 -16.65 -5.55
N GLY A 207 13.06 -15.62 -6.07
CA GLY A 207 12.57 -15.67 -7.46
C GLY A 207 11.42 -14.71 -7.75
N VAL A 208 10.74 -14.95 -8.86
CA VAL A 208 9.49 -14.24 -9.20
C VAL A 208 8.34 -15.22 -9.09
N ALA A 209 7.35 -14.90 -8.27
CA ALA A 209 6.11 -15.64 -8.17
C ALA A 209 5.07 -15.04 -9.13
N ILE A 210 4.35 -15.89 -9.84
CA ILE A 210 3.27 -15.52 -10.75
C ILE A 210 1.98 -16.20 -10.33
N LEU A 211 0.89 -15.44 -10.22
CA LEU A 211 -0.46 -15.98 -10.07
C LEU A 211 -1.23 -15.75 -11.36
N LEU A 212 -1.71 -16.83 -11.96
CA LEU A 212 -2.73 -16.78 -13.00
C LEU A 212 -4.11 -17.03 -12.40
N ARG A 213 -4.98 -16.01 -12.41
CA ARG A 213 -6.41 -16.21 -12.19
C ARG A 213 -7.06 -16.60 -13.51
N HIS A 214 -7.54 -17.83 -13.60
CA HIS A 214 -8.27 -18.39 -14.75
C HIS A 214 -9.67 -18.84 -14.34
N ILE A 215 -10.72 -18.56 -15.10
CA ILE A 215 -12.10 -18.91 -14.77
C ILE A 215 -12.39 -20.31 -15.32
N GLY A 216 -12.58 -21.27 -14.42
CA GLY A 216 -12.78 -22.67 -14.78
C GLY A 216 -11.47 -23.41 -15.11
N ALA A 217 -11.60 -24.67 -15.52
CA ALA A 217 -10.46 -25.53 -15.83
C ALA A 217 -9.67 -25.03 -17.06
N LEU A 218 -8.34 -25.16 -16.99
CA LEU A 218 -7.46 -24.92 -18.11
C LEU A 218 -7.48 -26.12 -19.07
N LYS A 219 -7.42 -25.86 -20.37
CA LYS A 219 -7.14 -26.89 -21.39
C LYS A 219 -5.68 -27.37 -21.27
N GLU A 220 -5.45 -28.63 -21.62
CA GLU A 220 -4.10 -29.25 -21.57
C GLU A 220 -3.05 -28.47 -22.38
N ALA A 221 -3.40 -27.92 -23.54
CA ALA A 221 -2.49 -27.10 -24.34
C ALA A 221 -2.08 -25.82 -23.62
N ASP A 222 -3.05 -25.09 -23.04
CA ASP A 222 -2.81 -23.86 -22.28
C ASP A 222 -2.00 -24.14 -21.00
N ARG A 223 -2.31 -25.25 -20.30
CA ARG A 223 -1.56 -25.75 -19.14
C ARG A 223 -0.11 -26.06 -19.49
N THR A 224 0.12 -26.76 -20.60
CA THR A 224 1.46 -27.12 -21.08
C THR A 224 2.30 -25.88 -21.40
N HIS A 225 1.72 -24.91 -22.12
CA HIS A 225 2.41 -23.65 -22.41
C HIS A 225 2.72 -22.84 -21.15
N LEU A 226 1.81 -22.82 -20.17
CA LEU A 226 2.02 -22.11 -18.91
C LEU A 226 3.14 -22.73 -18.06
N LEU A 227 3.21 -24.07 -17.99
CA LEU A 227 4.29 -24.78 -17.30
C LEU A 227 5.65 -24.54 -17.98
N ALA A 228 5.71 -24.68 -19.30
CA ALA A 228 6.93 -24.41 -20.08
C ALA A 228 7.38 -22.95 -19.92
N PHE A 229 6.44 -22.01 -19.82
CA PHE A 229 6.75 -20.61 -19.53
C PHE A 229 7.34 -20.44 -18.13
N ALA A 230 6.73 -21.05 -17.11
CA ALA A 230 7.23 -20.99 -15.74
C ALA A 230 8.64 -21.58 -15.62
N GLU A 231 8.91 -22.70 -16.27
CA GLU A 231 10.25 -23.32 -16.33
C GLU A 231 11.27 -22.40 -17.02
N ARG A 232 10.95 -21.92 -18.23
CA ARG A 232 11.84 -21.05 -19.02
C ARG A 232 12.27 -19.79 -18.26
N TYR A 233 11.34 -19.17 -17.54
CA TYR A 233 11.58 -17.93 -16.79
C TYR A 233 11.87 -18.18 -15.30
N ARG A 234 11.99 -19.44 -14.86
CA ARG A 234 12.27 -19.86 -13.47
C ARG A 234 11.30 -19.21 -12.47
N LEU A 235 10.00 -19.25 -12.78
CA LEU A 235 8.95 -18.63 -11.99
C LEU A 235 8.44 -19.60 -10.93
N MET A 236 7.88 -19.07 -9.84
CA MET A 236 7.04 -19.83 -8.92
C MET A 236 5.59 -19.68 -9.39
N LEU A 237 5.05 -20.72 -10.01
CA LEU A 237 3.76 -20.66 -10.70
C LEU A 237 2.61 -21.07 -9.78
N PHE A 238 1.67 -20.14 -9.61
CA PHE A 238 0.42 -20.33 -8.93
C PHE A 238 -0.74 -20.19 -9.91
N VAL A 239 -1.74 -21.06 -9.79
CA VAL A 239 -2.96 -21.02 -10.60
C VAL A 239 -4.18 -21.03 -9.70
N MET A 240 -5.15 -20.20 -10.06
CA MET A 240 -6.42 -20.07 -9.33
C MET A 240 -7.59 -20.20 -10.31
N THR A 241 -8.21 -21.39 -10.33
CA THR A 241 -9.32 -21.77 -11.22
C THR A 241 -10.70 -21.42 -10.64
N ASP A 242 -10.80 -21.36 -9.31
CA ASP A 242 -11.94 -20.85 -8.56
C ASP A 242 -11.48 -19.86 -7.47
N LYS A 243 -12.38 -19.11 -6.83
CA LYS A 243 -12.05 -18.04 -5.88
C LYS A 243 -11.20 -18.49 -4.68
N ASP A 244 -11.36 -19.74 -4.26
CA ASP A 244 -10.75 -20.27 -3.05
C ASP A 244 -9.75 -21.41 -3.31
N GLN A 245 -9.61 -21.85 -4.57
CA GLN A 245 -8.65 -22.89 -4.96
C GLN A 245 -7.39 -22.25 -5.54
N LEU A 246 -6.39 -22.06 -4.67
CA LEU A 246 -5.05 -21.65 -5.05
C LEU A 246 -4.13 -22.87 -5.05
N GLU A 247 -3.51 -23.16 -6.18
CA GLU A 247 -2.55 -24.25 -6.32
C GLU A 247 -1.19 -23.72 -6.78
N GLN A 248 -0.12 -24.28 -6.23
CA GLN A 248 1.23 -24.07 -6.73
C GLN A 248 1.59 -25.22 -7.69
N TRP A 249 1.80 -24.90 -8.96
CA TRP A 249 2.06 -25.88 -10.01
C TRP A 249 3.56 -26.09 -10.28
N TYR A 250 4.41 -25.10 -9.97
CA TYR A 250 5.84 -25.17 -10.26
C TYR A 250 6.66 -24.25 -9.34
N GLY A 251 7.90 -24.66 -9.03
CA GLY A 251 8.86 -23.91 -8.23
C GLY A 251 8.67 -24.06 -6.71
N GLU A 252 9.63 -23.54 -5.95
CA GLU A 252 9.61 -23.54 -4.48
C GLU A 252 8.65 -22.47 -3.91
N PRO A 253 8.13 -22.62 -2.69
CA PRO A 253 7.35 -21.56 -2.04
C PRO A 253 8.16 -20.24 -1.89
N PRO A 254 7.55 -19.08 -2.13
CA PRO A 254 8.26 -17.81 -2.09
C PRO A 254 8.53 -17.36 -0.65
N PHE A 255 9.63 -16.64 -0.46
CA PHE A 255 9.94 -15.99 0.80
C PHE A 255 10.65 -14.65 0.59
N TYR A 256 10.61 -13.80 1.61
CA TYR A 256 11.51 -12.66 1.73
C TYR A 256 12.23 -12.68 3.07
N THR A 257 13.35 -11.99 3.12
CA THR A 257 14.19 -11.86 4.30
C THR A 257 13.94 -10.51 4.94
N ILE A 258 13.87 -10.49 6.27
CA ILE A 258 13.84 -9.25 7.04
C ILE A 258 14.59 -9.47 8.35
N ASN A 259 15.55 -8.60 8.67
CA ASN A 259 16.43 -8.79 9.83
C ASN A 259 17.08 -10.19 9.88
N SER A 260 17.51 -10.73 8.74
CA SER A 260 18.02 -12.11 8.63
C SER A 260 17.01 -13.22 9.03
N LEU A 261 15.71 -12.91 9.09
CA LEU A 261 14.64 -13.89 9.27
C LEU A 261 14.03 -14.20 7.91
N LYS A 262 13.78 -15.48 7.65
CA LYS A 262 13.16 -15.96 6.41
C LYS A 262 11.65 -16.07 6.59
N LEU A 263 10.91 -15.15 6.00
CA LEU A 263 9.45 -15.09 6.06
C LEU A 263 8.86 -15.62 4.75
N GLY A 264 8.28 -16.82 4.83
CA GLY A 264 7.50 -17.43 3.75
C GLY A 264 6.11 -16.82 3.69
N PHE A 265 5.54 -16.79 2.49
CA PHE A 265 4.22 -16.23 2.24
C PHE A 265 3.51 -16.97 1.11
N SER A 266 2.19 -17.01 1.16
CA SER A 266 1.38 -17.35 -0.01
C SER A 266 1.35 -16.17 -0.97
N ILE A 267 1.31 -16.42 -2.29
CA ILE A 267 1.21 -15.35 -3.28
C ILE A 267 0.00 -14.44 -3.07
N ARG A 268 -1.04 -14.85 -2.32
CA ARG A 268 -2.20 -14.01 -1.98
C ARG A 268 -2.01 -13.16 -0.72
N ASP A 269 -1.01 -13.46 0.09
CA ASP A 269 -0.77 -12.74 1.34
C ASP A 269 -0.34 -11.32 1.08
N PHE A 270 -0.70 -10.43 2.01
CA PHE A 270 -0.20 -9.08 2.00
C PHE A 270 1.28 -9.07 2.39
N ILE A 271 2.09 -8.46 1.53
CA ILE A 271 3.48 -8.13 1.82
C ILE A 271 3.70 -6.67 1.45
N GLN A 272 4.64 -6.02 2.13
CA GLN A 272 4.97 -4.63 1.82
C GLN A 272 5.48 -4.49 0.38
N ILE A 273 5.04 -3.42 -0.28
CA ILE A 273 5.26 -3.20 -1.71
C ILE A 273 6.72 -2.85 -2.03
N ASN A 274 7.41 -2.23 -1.07
CA ASN A 274 8.76 -1.72 -1.16
C ASN A 274 9.58 -2.41 -0.06
N ALA A 275 10.51 -3.28 -0.47
CA ALA A 275 11.28 -4.09 0.47
C ALA A 275 12.22 -3.25 1.33
N ASP A 276 12.98 -2.33 0.72
CA ASP A 276 13.92 -1.43 1.43
C ASP A 276 13.21 -0.58 2.49
N LEU A 277 12.05 -0.01 2.13
CA LEU A 277 11.28 0.78 3.09
C LEU A 277 10.61 -0.07 4.17
N ASN A 278 10.26 -1.33 3.88
CA ASN A 278 9.78 -2.25 4.91
C ASN A 278 10.85 -2.54 5.96
N GLU A 279 12.09 -2.81 5.55
CA GLU A 279 13.21 -3.02 6.48
C GLU A 279 13.45 -1.79 7.37
N LYS A 280 13.50 -0.60 6.76
CA LYS A 280 13.63 0.67 7.49
C LYS A 280 12.47 0.91 8.46
N MET A 281 11.24 0.58 8.05
CA MET A 281 10.03 0.71 8.88
C MET A 281 10.09 -0.23 10.08
N VAL A 282 10.44 -1.51 9.89
CA VAL A 282 10.61 -2.48 10.98
C VAL A 282 11.71 -2.05 11.93
N ALA A 283 12.86 -1.60 11.42
CA ALA A 283 13.95 -1.09 12.25
C ALA A 283 13.51 0.14 13.08
N LYS A 284 12.74 1.06 12.47
CA LYS A 284 12.20 2.24 13.17
C LYS A 284 11.19 1.84 14.26
N ALA A 285 10.34 0.84 14.01
CA ALA A 285 9.42 0.31 15.01
C ALA A 285 10.18 -0.32 16.20
N GLN A 286 11.23 -1.10 15.93
CA GLN A 286 12.09 -1.68 16.97
C GLN A 286 12.77 -0.59 17.82
N GLU A 287 13.33 0.43 17.17
CA GLU A 287 13.94 1.60 17.83
C GLU A 287 12.93 2.30 18.75
N TRP A 288 11.72 2.58 18.26
CA TRP A 288 10.73 3.37 18.99
C TRP A 288 9.99 2.64 20.10
N LEU A 289 9.80 1.33 19.96
CA LEU A 289 9.33 0.50 21.06
C LEU A 289 10.38 0.42 22.18
N ALA A 290 11.67 0.51 21.80
CA ALA A 290 12.82 0.46 22.70
C ALA A 290 12.71 -0.75 23.65
N LEU A 291 12.65 -1.93 23.04
CA LEU A 291 12.38 -3.19 23.72
C LEU A 291 13.53 -3.63 24.63
N THR A 292 13.18 -4.23 25.76
CA THR A 292 14.09 -4.96 26.65
C THR A 292 13.69 -6.44 26.76
N PRO A 293 14.61 -7.32 27.21
CA PRO A 293 14.30 -8.74 27.43
C PRO A 293 13.23 -9.04 28.49
N GLN A 294 12.64 -8.02 29.12
CA GLN A 294 11.53 -8.13 30.07
C GLN A 294 10.18 -7.76 29.46
N ASP A 295 10.18 -7.14 28.27
CA ASP A 295 8.96 -6.62 27.66
C ASP A 295 8.04 -7.72 27.17
N ARG A 296 6.74 -7.49 27.35
CA ARG A 296 5.66 -8.29 26.78
C ARG A 296 4.94 -7.44 25.74
N VAL A 297 5.06 -7.85 24.48
CA VAL A 297 4.66 -7.05 23.32
C VAL A 297 3.38 -7.62 22.70
N LEU A 298 2.47 -6.75 22.29
CA LEU A 298 1.30 -7.10 21.49
C LEU A 298 1.43 -6.47 20.10
N ASP A 299 1.29 -7.27 19.06
CA ASP A 299 1.29 -6.85 17.66
C ASP A 299 -0.09 -7.12 17.06
N LEU A 300 -0.86 -6.05 16.85
CA LEU A 300 -2.22 -6.10 16.29
C LEU A 300 -2.17 -5.92 14.78
N PHE A 301 -2.98 -6.70 14.06
CA PHE A 301 -2.96 -6.80 12.59
C PHE A 301 -1.61 -7.33 12.09
N CYS A 302 -1.08 -8.34 12.78
CA CYS A 302 0.30 -8.79 12.58
C CYS A 302 0.55 -9.49 11.24
N GLY A 303 -0.52 -9.88 10.53
CA GLY A 303 -0.45 -10.65 9.30
C GLY A 303 0.39 -11.92 9.48
N MET A 304 1.41 -12.04 8.64
CA MET A 304 2.34 -13.18 8.62
C MET A 304 3.58 -12.99 9.52
N GLY A 305 3.57 -11.99 10.41
CA GLY A 305 4.63 -11.75 11.39
C GLY A 305 5.74 -10.79 10.95
N ASN A 306 5.44 -9.82 10.05
CA ASN A 306 6.42 -8.87 9.50
C ASN A 306 7.13 -8.05 10.60
N PHE A 307 6.38 -7.58 11.60
CA PHE A 307 6.92 -6.92 12.79
C PHE A 307 7.16 -7.88 13.94
N THR A 308 6.21 -8.80 14.17
CA THR A 308 6.22 -9.73 15.31
C THR A 308 7.53 -10.50 15.43
N LEU A 309 8.02 -11.07 14.32
CA LEU A 309 9.19 -11.96 14.35
C LEU A 309 10.49 -11.19 14.59
N PRO A 310 10.75 -10.04 13.92
CA PRO A 310 11.85 -9.15 14.30
C PRO A 310 11.81 -8.69 15.76
N LEU A 311 10.63 -8.33 16.29
CA LEU A 311 10.48 -7.85 17.67
C LEU A 311 10.70 -8.96 18.70
N ALA A 312 10.34 -10.21 18.38
CA ALA A 312 10.53 -11.37 19.25
C ALA A 312 12.00 -11.56 19.69
N ARG A 313 12.97 -11.12 18.87
CA ARG A 313 14.40 -11.21 19.20
C ARG A 313 14.85 -10.32 20.37
N SER A 314 14.05 -9.34 20.75
CA SER A 314 14.39 -8.36 21.80
C SER A 314 13.41 -8.32 22.96
N ALA A 315 12.30 -9.05 22.90
CA ALA A 315 11.26 -9.10 23.94
C ALA A 315 11.30 -10.41 24.74
N ALA A 316 10.74 -10.41 25.94
CA ALA A 316 10.50 -11.65 26.69
C ALA A 316 9.48 -12.53 25.96
N HIS A 317 8.33 -11.93 25.61
CA HIS A 317 7.22 -12.59 24.96
C HIS A 317 6.54 -11.63 23.99
N ILE A 318 6.08 -12.15 22.86
CA ILE A 318 5.28 -11.38 21.91
C ILE A 318 4.04 -12.16 21.47
N VAL A 319 2.92 -11.45 21.36
CA VAL A 319 1.66 -11.99 20.87
C VAL A 319 1.30 -11.24 19.59
N GLY A 320 1.16 -11.96 18.48
CA GLY A 320 0.60 -11.46 17.23
C GLY A 320 -0.88 -11.81 17.10
N VAL A 321 -1.71 -10.84 16.72
CA VAL A 321 -3.14 -11.04 16.49
C VAL A 321 -3.52 -10.63 15.08
N GLU A 322 -4.21 -11.51 14.37
CA GLU A 322 -4.62 -11.33 12.97
C GLU A 322 -6.05 -11.86 12.77
N GLY A 323 -6.82 -11.26 11.85
CA GLY A 323 -8.20 -11.64 11.57
C GLY A 323 -8.32 -12.83 10.62
N VAL A 324 -7.30 -13.12 9.82
CA VAL A 324 -7.28 -14.18 8.81
C VAL A 324 -6.48 -15.40 9.27
N GLU A 325 -7.14 -16.53 9.54
CA GLU A 325 -6.49 -17.77 10.04
C GLU A 325 -5.32 -18.22 9.15
N ALA A 326 -5.46 -18.16 7.81
CA ALA A 326 -4.39 -18.56 6.91
C ALA A 326 -3.09 -17.74 7.12
N MET A 327 -3.20 -16.47 7.49
CA MET A 327 -2.03 -15.63 7.80
C MET A 327 -1.48 -15.94 9.20
N VAL A 328 -2.34 -16.29 10.15
CA VAL A 328 -1.94 -16.76 11.50
C VAL A 328 -1.12 -18.05 11.37
N GLU A 329 -1.58 -19.03 10.60
CA GLU A 329 -0.81 -20.25 10.33
C GLU A 329 0.51 -19.95 9.64
N GLN A 330 0.50 -19.07 8.63
CA GLN A 330 1.74 -18.66 7.97
C GLN A 330 2.72 -17.99 8.94
N ALA A 331 2.23 -17.21 9.92
CA ALA A 331 3.05 -16.60 10.95
C ALA A 331 3.64 -17.64 11.93
N ARG A 332 2.86 -18.66 12.33
CA ARG A 332 3.33 -19.78 13.14
C ARG A 332 4.44 -20.57 12.42
N GLU A 333 4.24 -20.89 11.15
CA GLU A 333 5.25 -21.54 10.31
C GLU A 333 6.52 -20.68 10.19
N ASN A 334 6.37 -19.36 10.03
CA ASN A 334 7.50 -18.44 9.99
C ASN A 334 8.24 -18.40 11.33
N ALA A 335 7.56 -18.41 12.46
CA ALA A 335 8.18 -18.49 13.78
C ALA A 335 8.97 -19.80 13.94
N GLN A 336 8.37 -20.94 13.60
CA GLN A 336 9.02 -22.24 13.64
C GLN A 336 10.25 -22.29 12.73
N ARG A 337 10.13 -21.83 11.49
CA ARG A 337 11.23 -21.79 10.51
C ARG A 337 12.43 -20.98 11.00
N ASN A 338 12.18 -19.94 11.79
CA ASN A 338 13.22 -19.06 12.31
C ASN A 338 13.64 -19.38 13.74
N GLY A 339 13.15 -20.48 14.33
CA GLY A 339 13.48 -20.88 15.70
C GLY A 339 13.00 -19.89 16.77
N ILE A 340 11.93 -19.13 16.50
CA ILE A 340 11.36 -18.17 17.44
C ILE A 340 10.33 -18.87 18.33
N GLY A 341 10.74 -19.21 19.55
CA GLY A 341 9.88 -19.92 20.53
C GLY A 341 9.07 -19.03 21.47
N ASN A 342 9.32 -17.72 21.49
CA ASN A 342 8.66 -16.77 22.39
C ASN A 342 7.55 -15.92 21.72
N ALA A 343 7.16 -16.27 20.50
CA ALA A 343 6.07 -15.64 19.75
C ALA A 343 4.85 -16.56 19.69
N ALA A 344 3.67 -16.04 20.05
CA ALA A 344 2.40 -16.73 19.92
C ALA A 344 1.47 -15.97 18.96
N PHE A 345 0.66 -16.68 18.18
CA PHE A 345 -0.22 -16.11 17.16
C PHE A 345 -1.65 -16.57 17.33
N TYR A 346 -2.59 -15.63 17.29
CA TYR A 346 -4.00 -15.88 17.51
C TYR A 346 -4.85 -15.26 16.40
N GLN A 347 -5.84 -16.04 15.94
CA GLN A 347 -6.91 -15.51 15.13
C GLN A 347 -7.91 -14.81 16.05
N THR A 348 -8.20 -13.54 15.79
CA THR A 348 -9.21 -12.81 16.55
C THR A 348 -9.83 -11.72 15.69
N ASP A 349 -11.15 -11.60 15.76
CA ASP A 349 -11.85 -10.44 15.21
C ASP A 349 -11.62 -9.22 16.11
N LEU A 350 -10.75 -8.32 15.66
CA LEU A 350 -10.38 -7.11 16.40
C LEU A 350 -11.51 -6.07 16.47
N ASP A 351 -12.59 -6.23 15.70
CA ASP A 351 -13.81 -5.42 15.82
C ASP A 351 -14.57 -5.72 17.13
N GLN A 352 -14.30 -6.87 17.76
CA GLN A 352 -14.90 -7.28 19.03
C GLN A 352 -14.02 -6.94 20.23
N PRO A 353 -14.59 -6.83 21.45
CA PRO A 353 -13.81 -6.72 22.67
C PRO A 353 -12.84 -7.91 22.82
N PHE A 354 -11.55 -7.62 22.98
CA PHE A 354 -10.50 -8.63 23.09
C PHE A 354 -9.76 -8.64 24.44
N ILE A 355 -10.22 -7.83 25.40
CA ILE A 355 -9.56 -7.72 26.71
C ILE A 355 -9.69 -9.01 27.55
N ASP A 356 -10.75 -9.78 27.32
CA ASP A 356 -11.04 -11.03 28.04
C ASP A 356 -10.53 -12.27 27.30
N GLN A 357 -9.83 -12.08 26.17
CA GLN A 357 -9.25 -13.19 25.43
C GLN A 357 -8.13 -13.86 26.26
N PRO A 358 -7.95 -15.18 26.17
CA PRO A 358 -6.93 -15.89 26.95
C PRO A 358 -5.52 -15.33 26.76
N TRP A 359 -5.20 -14.85 25.56
CA TRP A 359 -3.90 -14.26 25.23
C TRP A 359 -3.69 -12.87 25.85
N ALA A 360 -4.76 -12.20 26.26
CA ALA A 360 -4.76 -10.90 26.94
C ALA A 360 -4.79 -11.00 28.48
N ALA A 361 -4.78 -12.22 29.04
CA ALA A 361 -4.83 -12.45 30.49
C ALA A 361 -3.59 -11.90 31.24
N GLN A 362 -2.48 -11.70 30.54
CA GLN A 362 -1.28 -11.05 31.07
C GLN A 362 -1.09 -9.67 30.43
N PRO A 363 -0.65 -8.66 31.20
CA PRO A 363 -0.53 -7.29 30.70
C PRO A 363 0.55 -7.16 29.62
N PHE A 364 0.30 -6.30 28.63
CA PHE A 364 1.27 -5.90 27.62
C PHE A 364 1.75 -4.49 27.91
N ASN A 365 3.07 -4.29 27.98
CA ASN A 365 3.62 -2.96 28.23
C ASN A 365 4.02 -2.22 26.94
N LYS A 366 4.12 -2.92 25.81
CA LYS A 366 4.41 -2.35 24.49
C LYS A 366 3.41 -2.86 23.45
N VAL A 367 2.94 -1.99 22.57
CA VAL A 367 2.01 -2.37 21.49
C VAL A 367 2.49 -1.85 20.14
N LEU A 368 2.37 -2.67 19.11
CA LEU A 368 2.45 -2.27 17.71
C LEU A 368 1.09 -2.52 17.03
N LEU A 369 0.72 -1.64 16.11
CA LEU A 369 -0.42 -1.85 15.22
C LEU A 369 -0.16 -1.32 13.81
N ASP A 370 -0.49 -2.12 12.80
CA ASP A 370 -0.44 -1.77 11.38
C ASP A 370 -1.79 -2.08 10.69
N PRO A 371 -2.86 -1.32 11.00
CA PRO A 371 -4.18 -1.60 10.47
C PRO A 371 -4.31 -1.26 8.98
N ALA A 372 -5.33 -1.83 8.35
CA ALA A 372 -5.76 -1.45 7.01
C ALA A 372 -6.19 0.03 6.93
N ARG A 373 -6.50 0.50 5.70
CA ARG A 373 -6.86 1.91 5.40
C ARG A 373 -8.00 2.51 6.23
N GLN A 374 -8.82 1.68 6.88
CA GLN A 374 -9.91 2.10 7.76
C GLN A 374 -9.43 2.59 9.14
N GLY A 375 -8.15 2.36 9.47
CA GLY A 375 -7.59 2.59 10.80
C GLY A 375 -8.02 1.53 11.82
N ALA A 376 -7.70 1.77 13.09
CA ALA A 376 -7.95 0.88 14.21
C ALA A 376 -8.92 1.47 15.24
N TYR A 377 -9.66 2.53 14.90
CA TYR A 377 -10.55 3.26 15.83
C TYR A 377 -11.42 2.36 16.71
N PHE A 378 -11.97 1.28 16.14
CA PHE A 378 -12.80 0.30 16.82
C PHE A 378 -12.04 -0.43 17.95
N ALA A 379 -10.78 -0.79 17.73
CA ALA A 379 -9.92 -1.53 18.67
C ALA A 379 -9.29 -0.64 19.75
N LEU A 380 -9.16 0.68 19.51
CA LEU A 380 -8.37 1.56 20.39
C LEU A 380 -8.89 1.62 21.84
N ALA A 381 -10.21 1.53 22.07
CA ALA A 381 -10.74 1.56 23.44
C ALA A 381 -10.30 0.31 24.23
N HIS A 382 -10.30 -0.86 23.58
CA HIS A 382 -9.83 -2.11 24.17
C HIS A 382 -8.31 -2.11 24.36
N LEU A 383 -7.57 -1.59 23.38
CA LEU A 383 -6.12 -1.39 23.47
C LEU A 383 -5.76 -0.49 24.66
N CYS A 384 -6.43 0.66 24.82
CA CYS A 384 -6.13 1.59 25.91
C CYS A 384 -6.38 0.99 27.30
N ARG A 385 -7.28 0.01 27.44
CA ARG A 385 -7.49 -0.73 28.71
C ARG A 385 -6.30 -1.62 29.08
N LEU A 386 -5.50 -2.07 28.11
CA LEU A 386 -4.24 -2.76 28.37
C LEU A 386 -3.17 -1.82 28.94
N ALA A 387 -3.39 -0.51 28.81
CA ALA A 387 -2.57 0.54 29.40
C ALA A 387 -1.05 0.47 29.09
N PRO A 388 -0.62 0.11 27.85
CA PRO A 388 0.80 0.02 27.50
C PRO A 388 1.53 1.33 27.69
N GLU A 389 2.84 1.25 27.95
CA GLU A 389 3.71 2.43 28.10
C GLU A 389 4.00 3.09 26.76
N ARG A 390 4.11 2.28 25.68
CA ARG A 390 4.42 2.73 24.32
C ARG A 390 3.54 2.02 23.30
N ILE A 391 3.07 2.80 22.33
CA ILE A 391 2.32 2.31 21.17
C ILE A 391 3.01 2.82 19.90
N VAL A 392 3.45 1.91 19.04
CA VAL A 392 3.89 2.24 17.68
C VAL A 392 2.73 1.97 16.72
N TYR A 393 2.25 3.01 16.06
CA TYR A 393 1.16 2.95 15.08
C TYR A 393 1.73 3.18 13.68
N VAL A 394 1.60 2.21 12.79
CA VAL A 394 1.85 2.34 11.35
C VAL A 394 0.54 2.62 10.61
N SER A 395 0.51 3.61 9.72
CA SER A 395 -0.72 3.98 9.01
C SER A 395 -0.46 4.37 7.57
N CYS A 396 -1.25 3.79 6.66
CA CYS A 396 -1.27 4.14 5.23
C CYS A 396 -2.34 5.20 4.87
N ASN A 397 -3.02 5.79 5.87
CA ASN A 397 -4.05 6.80 5.65
C ASN A 397 -4.00 7.92 6.71
N PRO A 398 -3.59 9.14 6.33
CA PRO A 398 -3.40 10.23 7.28
C PRO A 398 -4.71 10.67 7.94
N ALA A 399 -5.86 10.55 7.26
CA ALA A 399 -7.14 10.97 7.83
C ALA A 399 -7.58 10.06 8.99
N THR A 400 -7.43 8.74 8.82
CA THR A 400 -7.75 7.79 9.89
C THR A 400 -6.70 7.84 11.00
N LEU A 401 -5.43 8.08 10.68
CA LEU A 401 -4.40 8.30 11.70
C LEU A 401 -4.75 9.50 12.61
N VAL A 402 -5.17 10.63 12.04
CA VAL A 402 -5.57 11.82 12.82
C VAL A 402 -6.71 11.47 13.79
N ARG A 403 -7.79 10.88 13.29
CA ARG A 403 -8.94 10.43 14.10
C ARG A 403 -8.52 9.46 15.21
N ASP A 404 -7.65 8.52 14.89
CA ASP A 404 -7.19 7.49 15.83
C ASP A 404 -6.24 8.09 16.88
N SER A 405 -5.42 9.05 16.49
CA SER A 405 -4.54 9.82 17.38
C SER A 405 -5.34 10.63 18.39
N GLU A 406 -6.42 11.31 17.97
CA GLU A 406 -7.34 12.02 18.87
C GLU A 406 -7.87 11.09 19.96
N LYS A 407 -8.30 9.88 19.58
CA LYS A 407 -8.81 8.89 20.53
C LYS A 407 -7.72 8.41 21.50
N LEU A 408 -6.50 8.13 21.03
CA LEU A 408 -5.38 7.78 21.90
C LEU A 408 -5.06 8.91 22.90
N ILE A 409 -5.03 10.16 22.43
CA ILE A 409 -4.77 11.34 23.27
C ILE A 409 -5.85 11.50 24.35
N GLN A 410 -7.12 11.31 24.00
CA GLN A 410 -8.24 11.30 24.97
C GLN A 410 -8.09 10.21 26.04
N HIS A 411 -7.40 9.11 25.73
CA HIS A 411 -7.12 8.02 26.67
C HIS A 411 -5.78 8.18 27.41
N GLY A 412 -5.23 9.40 27.46
CA GLY A 412 -4.04 9.70 28.27
C GLY A 412 -2.71 9.36 27.61
N TYR A 413 -2.68 9.21 26.28
CA TYR A 413 -1.42 9.14 25.54
C TYR A 413 -1.02 10.52 25.01
N ARG A 414 0.25 10.67 24.65
CA ARG A 414 0.74 11.78 23.82
C ARG A 414 1.42 11.23 22.58
N LEU A 415 1.22 11.88 21.44
CA LEU A 415 1.99 11.62 20.23
C LEU A 415 3.39 12.22 20.42
N ALA A 416 4.38 11.35 20.62
CA ALA A 416 5.75 11.75 20.94
C ALA A 416 6.60 11.97 19.69
N LYS A 417 6.49 11.05 18.71
CA LYS A 417 7.26 11.09 17.47
C LYS A 417 6.38 10.74 16.28
N CYS A 418 6.72 11.27 15.10
CA CYS A 418 6.13 10.85 13.84
C CYS A 418 7.16 10.95 12.71
N ALA A 419 7.14 9.98 11.80
CA ALA A 419 7.92 9.97 10.58
C ALA A 419 7.03 9.58 9.40
N MET A 420 7.19 10.28 8.27
CA MET A 420 6.56 9.86 7.01
C MET A 420 7.38 8.73 6.38
N ILE A 421 6.70 7.81 5.71
CA ILE A 421 7.30 6.75 4.91
C ILE A 421 6.87 6.96 3.45
N ASP A 422 7.83 7.19 2.55
CA ASP A 422 7.56 7.34 1.12
C ASP A 422 7.40 5.97 0.44
N MET A 423 6.45 5.16 0.95
CA MET A 423 6.25 3.76 0.52
C MET A 423 5.83 3.64 -0.95
N PHE A 424 5.16 4.67 -1.49
CA PHE A 424 4.65 4.70 -2.84
C PHE A 424 4.98 6.03 -3.55
N PRO A 425 6.25 6.24 -3.94
CA PRO A 425 6.68 7.41 -4.71
C PRO A 425 5.81 7.60 -5.97
N HIS A 426 5.60 8.85 -6.39
CA HIS A 426 4.76 9.23 -7.54
C HIS A 426 3.24 9.02 -7.37
N THR A 427 2.78 8.57 -6.21
CA THR A 427 1.35 8.35 -5.94
C THR A 427 0.79 9.29 -4.87
N ALA A 428 -0.54 9.39 -4.78
CA ALA A 428 -1.23 10.11 -3.71
C ALA A 428 -1.18 9.42 -2.33
N HIS A 429 -0.63 8.20 -2.24
CA HIS A 429 -0.50 7.50 -0.96
C HIS A 429 0.49 8.20 -0.04
N LEU A 430 0.16 8.20 1.25
CA LEU A 430 0.98 8.74 2.32
C LEU A 430 0.94 7.73 3.45
N GLU A 431 2.12 7.22 3.79
CA GLU A 431 2.30 6.28 4.89
C GLU A 431 3.14 6.93 5.98
N SER A 432 2.96 6.48 7.21
CA SER A 432 3.61 7.08 8.38
C SER A 432 3.71 6.09 9.52
N ILE A 433 4.71 6.29 10.37
CA ILE A 433 4.87 5.62 11.64
C ILE A 433 4.84 6.67 12.76
N SER A 434 4.13 6.38 13.84
CA SER A 434 3.92 7.28 14.96
C SER A 434 4.18 6.56 16.29
N LEU A 435 4.88 7.22 17.20
CA LEU A 435 5.08 6.74 18.57
C LEU A 435 4.18 7.51 19.52
N PHE A 436 3.32 6.79 20.22
CA PHE A 436 2.58 7.30 21.37
C PHE A 436 3.20 6.78 22.65
N VAL A 437 3.24 7.63 23.66
CA VAL A 437 3.66 7.24 25.01
C VAL A 437 2.58 7.64 26.00
N LYS A 438 2.42 6.82 27.04
CA LYS A 438 1.50 7.14 28.13
C LYS A 438 1.96 8.40 28.86
N LYS A 439 1.03 9.31 29.18
CA LYS A 439 1.31 10.52 29.96
C LYS A 439 1.59 10.20 31.43
#